data_AF-A0A7J4R7E6-F1
#
_entry.id   AF-A0A7J4R7E6-F1
#
_cell.length_a   1.000
_cell.length_b   1.000
_cell.length_c   1.000
_cell.angle_alpha   90.00
_cell.angle_beta   90.00
_cell.angle_gamma   90.00
#
_symmetry.space_group_name_H-M   'P 1'
#
loop_
_entity.id
_entity.type
_entity.pdbx_description
1 polymer ?
#
loop_
_entity_poly.entity_id
_entity_poly.type
_entity_poly.pdbx_seq_one_letter_code
_entity_poly.pdbx_strand_id
1 'polypeptide(L)'
;MSRRRFRMVSDVGFNPVRIDRGEGYSLIVGSDGQMLEIDYQKEQVSEGAMYPFPGVSSCGVVSSDSWIGSWVDRSLRKAYMGSFPLGEKWESANSDSDDLENRDVDQSVSKSASWTRELQSEPLAMCLAGENIVFACLGSGIYMVDGNATEIWRSPYPRWRELEDLVGIDS
;
A
#
# COMPACT_ATOMS: atom_id res chain seq x y z
N MET A 1 12.45 34.36 4.31
CA MET A 1 12.41 32.91 4.53
C MET A 1 11.17 32.59 5.35
N SER A 2 10.09 32.15 4.67
CA SER A 2 8.83 31.80 5.33
C SER A 2 9.00 30.43 6.01
N ARG A 3 8.90 30.37 7.34
CA ARG A 3 8.81 29.10 8.06
C ARG A 3 7.43 28.53 7.80
N ARG A 4 7.33 27.46 6.98
CA ARG A 4 6.11 26.66 6.91
C ARG A 4 5.83 26.15 8.32
N ARG A 5 4.68 26.54 8.88
CA ARG A 5 4.22 26.07 10.19
C ARG A 5 3.67 24.66 9.98
N PHE A 6 4.48 23.66 10.29
CA PHE A 6 3.99 22.30 10.41
C PHE A 6 3.02 22.22 11.60
N ARG A 7 1.88 21.54 11.37
CA ARG A 7 0.76 21.49 12.31
C ARG A 7 0.80 20.13 13.00
N MET A 8 0.91 20.13 14.31
CA MET A 8 0.68 18.92 15.13
C MET A 8 -0.68 18.33 14.73
N VAL A 9 -0.72 17.03 14.38
CA VAL A 9 -1.96 16.38 13.91
C VAL A 9 -2.94 16.23 15.07
N SER A 10 -3.80 17.22 15.25
CA SER A 10 -4.97 17.13 16.16
C SER A 10 -6.16 16.46 15.49
N ASP A 11 -6.19 16.48 14.15
CA ASP A 11 -7.21 15.90 13.28
C ASP A 11 -6.56 15.57 11.92
N VAL A 12 -6.79 14.36 11.41
CA VAL A 12 -6.27 13.90 10.11
C VAL A 12 -7.16 14.34 8.94
N GLY A 13 -8.39 14.77 9.20
CA GLY A 13 -9.30 15.28 8.17
C GLY A 13 -9.99 14.22 7.31
N PHE A 14 -9.89 12.94 7.68
CA PHE A 14 -10.58 11.80 7.07
C PHE A 14 -10.76 10.67 8.11
N ASN A 15 -11.52 9.63 7.78
CA ASN A 15 -11.69 8.47 8.67
C ASN A 15 -10.52 7.49 8.52
N PRO A 16 -9.58 7.38 9.48
CA PRO A 16 -8.46 6.46 9.38
C PRO A 16 -8.91 5.02 9.58
N VAL A 17 -8.38 4.09 8.78
CA VAL A 17 -8.65 2.64 8.89
C VAL A 17 -7.40 1.83 9.18
N ARG A 18 -6.21 2.36 8.84
CA ARG A 18 -4.92 1.69 9.07
C ARG A 18 -3.81 2.70 9.29
N ILE A 19 -2.82 2.32 10.09
CA ILE A 19 -1.55 3.05 10.23
C ILE A 19 -0.42 2.07 9.99
N ASP A 20 0.37 2.32 8.95
CA ASP A 20 1.56 1.56 8.61
C ASP A 20 2.75 2.28 9.27
N ARG A 21 3.30 1.70 10.35
CA ARG A 21 4.32 2.35 11.18
C ARG A 21 5.73 1.97 10.75
N GLY A 22 6.58 2.98 10.55
CA GLY A 22 8.04 2.84 10.47
C GLY A 22 8.74 3.56 11.62
N GLU A 23 10.07 3.50 11.64
CA GLU A 23 10.88 4.15 12.67
C GLU A 23 10.90 5.68 12.55
N GLY A 24 11.04 6.21 11.32
CA GLY A 24 11.11 7.65 11.05
C GLY A 24 9.79 8.28 10.64
N TYR A 25 8.99 7.52 9.88
CA TYR A 25 7.72 7.97 9.31
C TYR A 25 6.64 6.93 9.57
N SER A 26 5.39 7.38 9.67
CA SER A 26 4.21 6.51 9.65
C SER A 26 3.24 7.02 8.60
N LEU A 27 2.57 6.08 7.94
CA LEU A 27 1.57 6.39 6.93
C LEU A 27 0.18 6.05 7.46
N ILE A 28 -0.69 7.04 7.47
CA ILE A 28 -2.11 6.89 7.84
C ILE A 28 -2.90 6.67 6.57
N VAL A 29 -3.72 5.63 6.55
CA VAL A 29 -4.58 5.26 5.43
C VAL A 29 -6.04 5.45 5.82
N GLY A 30 -6.80 6.14 4.97
CA GLY A 30 -8.20 6.45 5.14
C GLY A 30 -9.14 5.49 4.42
N SER A 31 -10.43 5.54 4.79
CA SER A 31 -11.46 4.66 4.24
C SER A 31 -11.73 4.84 2.75
N ASP A 32 -11.42 6.00 2.18
CA ASP A 32 -11.70 6.34 0.79
C ASP A 32 -10.43 6.49 -0.05
N GLY A 33 -9.31 5.93 0.42
CA GLY A 33 -8.02 5.98 -0.28
C GLY A 33 -7.16 7.20 0.10
N GLN A 34 -7.60 7.99 1.09
CA GLN A 34 -6.78 9.06 1.65
C GLN A 34 -5.49 8.50 2.23
N MET A 35 -4.37 9.18 1.99
CA MET A 35 -3.09 8.85 2.59
C MET A 35 -2.47 10.10 3.21
N LEU A 36 -1.95 9.97 4.43
CA LEU A 36 -1.27 11.07 5.11
C LEU A 36 -0.01 10.55 5.79
N GLU A 37 1.11 11.14 5.41
CA GLU A 37 2.40 10.85 6.02
C GLU A 37 2.63 11.74 7.24
N ILE A 38 3.07 11.13 8.33
CA ILE A 38 3.51 11.80 9.55
C ILE A 38 4.94 11.40 9.90
N ASP A 39 5.71 12.35 10.40
CA ASP A 39 7.06 12.10 10.90
C ASP A 39 7.07 11.60 12.36
N TYR A 40 8.25 11.31 12.88
CA TYR A 40 8.46 10.89 14.28
C TYR A 40 8.04 11.96 15.32
N GLN A 41 7.95 13.23 14.93
CA GLN A 41 7.43 14.32 15.76
C GLN A 41 5.90 14.44 15.69
N LYS A 42 5.25 13.59 14.89
CA LYS A 42 3.81 13.59 14.59
C LYS A 42 3.37 14.87 13.88
N GLU A 43 4.27 15.46 13.11
CA GLU A 43 3.98 16.54 12.19
C GLU A 43 3.64 15.96 10.81
N GLN A 44 2.72 16.60 10.09
CA GLN A 44 2.38 16.18 8.74
C GLN A 44 3.55 16.46 7.79
N VAL A 45 3.97 15.49 6.99
CA VAL A 45 5.02 15.72 5.97
C VAL A 45 4.43 16.47 4.77
N SER A 46 3.17 16.16 4.41
CA SER A 46 2.43 16.83 3.34
C SER A 46 1.31 17.73 3.87
N GLU A 47 1.01 18.82 3.17
CA GLU A 47 -0.21 19.59 3.42
C GLU A 47 -1.43 18.81 2.90
N GLY A 48 -2.15 18.15 3.81
CA GLY A 48 -3.39 17.43 3.52
C GLY A 48 -3.21 16.00 3.02
N ALA A 49 -4.35 15.35 2.76
CA ALA A 49 -4.42 13.97 2.29
C ALA A 49 -4.03 13.85 0.81
N MET A 50 -3.36 12.75 0.49
CA MET A 50 -2.91 12.35 -0.85
C MET A 50 -3.75 11.18 -1.36
N TYR A 51 -3.87 11.05 -2.68
CA TYR A 51 -4.56 9.93 -3.36
C TYR A 51 -3.67 9.33 -4.45
N PRO A 52 -2.63 8.56 -4.10
CA PRO A 52 -1.59 8.17 -5.04
C PRO A 52 -1.99 7.06 -6.05
N PHE A 53 -3.13 6.40 -5.87
CA PHE A 53 -3.63 5.36 -6.78
C PHE A 53 -5.16 5.25 -6.67
N PRO A 54 -5.85 4.58 -7.61
CA PRO A 54 -7.28 4.37 -7.54
C PRO A 54 -7.65 3.43 -6.38
N GLY A 55 -8.62 3.86 -5.58
CA GLY A 55 -9.20 3.04 -4.52
C GLY A 55 -8.44 3.10 -3.20
N VAL A 56 -8.68 2.08 -2.36
CA VAL A 56 -8.14 2.00 -1.00
C VAL A 56 -7.00 1.00 -0.99
N SER A 57 -5.94 1.30 -0.25
CA SER A 57 -4.85 0.35 -0.07
C SER A 57 -5.33 -0.87 0.73
N SER A 58 -5.16 -2.06 0.16
CA SER A 58 -5.51 -3.34 0.82
C SER A 58 -4.55 -3.66 1.95
N CYS A 59 -3.25 -3.51 1.71
CA CYS A 59 -2.17 -3.77 2.64
C CYS A 59 -1.04 -2.75 2.44
N GLY A 60 -0.24 -2.53 3.47
CA GLY A 60 0.98 -1.75 3.32
C GLY A 60 1.97 -1.96 4.45
N VAL A 61 3.22 -1.61 4.20
CA VAL A 61 4.31 -1.67 5.17
C VAL A 61 5.33 -0.57 4.89
N VAL A 62 5.89 0.00 5.95
CA VAL A 62 7.00 0.95 5.83
C VAL A 62 8.32 0.19 5.87
N SER A 63 9.14 0.34 4.82
CA SER A 63 10.49 -0.21 4.69
C SER A 63 11.51 0.92 4.57
N SER A 64 12.25 1.16 5.64
CA SER A 64 13.27 2.22 5.73
C SER A 64 12.74 3.60 5.31
N ASP A 65 12.97 3.98 4.06
CA ASP A 65 12.66 5.26 3.43
C ASP A 65 11.51 5.18 2.42
N SER A 66 10.79 4.06 2.36
CA SER A 66 9.68 3.85 1.44
C SER A 66 8.49 3.19 2.13
N TRP A 67 7.29 3.46 1.62
CA TRP A 67 6.10 2.70 1.93
C TRP A 67 5.75 1.82 0.73
N ILE A 68 5.59 0.53 0.99
CA ILE A 68 5.14 -0.45 0.02
C ILE A 68 3.66 -0.69 0.29
N GLY A 69 2.83 -0.56 -0.73
CA GLY A 69 1.40 -0.75 -0.60
C GLY A 69 0.79 -1.49 -1.77
N SER A 70 -0.33 -2.14 -1.52
CA SER A 70 -1.15 -2.77 -2.54
C SER A 70 -2.52 -2.15 -2.64
N TRP A 71 -3.13 -2.22 -3.83
CA TRP A 71 -4.50 -1.75 -4.10
C TRP A 71 -5.13 -2.57 -5.22
N VAL A 72 -6.44 -2.43 -5.39
CA VAL A 72 -7.19 -3.01 -6.51
C VAL A 72 -7.77 -1.89 -7.35
N ASP A 73 -7.39 -1.84 -8.62
CA ASP A 73 -8.10 -1.02 -9.58
C ASP A 73 -9.37 -1.76 -10.01
N ARG A 74 -10.51 -1.29 -9.51
CA ARG A 74 -11.82 -1.91 -9.79
C ARG A 74 -12.27 -1.71 -11.23
N SER A 75 -11.79 -0.66 -11.91
CA SER A 75 -12.10 -0.41 -13.31
C SER A 75 -11.40 -1.43 -14.21
N LEU A 76 -10.13 -1.73 -13.90
CA LEU A 76 -9.31 -2.70 -14.63
C LEU A 76 -9.47 -4.14 -14.12
N ARG A 77 -10.10 -4.33 -12.96
CA ARG A 77 -10.21 -5.62 -12.24
C ARG A 77 -8.85 -6.28 -12.00
N LYS A 78 -7.85 -5.46 -11.68
CA LYS A 78 -6.47 -5.87 -11.45
C LYS A 78 -5.99 -5.45 -10.07
N ALA A 79 -5.16 -6.29 -9.47
CA ALA A 79 -4.46 -5.97 -8.24
C ALA A 79 -3.06 -5.43 -8.56
N TYR A 80 -2.59 -4.49 -7.76
CA TYR A 80 -1.29 -3.88 -7.92
C TYR A 80 -0.56 -3.77 -6.58
N MET A 81 0.75 -3.60 -6.67
CA MET A 81 1.62 -3.20 -5.58
C MET A 81 2.58 -2.13 -6.08
N GLY A 82 2.96 -1.20 -5.22
CA GLY A 82 3.93 -0.15 -5.55
C GLY A 82 4.72 0.29 -4.34
N SER A 83 5.89 0.87 -4.61
CA SER A 83 6.73 1.53 -3.60
C SER A 83 6.64 3.03 -3.77
N PHE A 84 6.46 3.73 -2.67
CA PHE A 84 6.37 5.18 -2.62
C PHE A 84 7.39 5.73 -1.61
N PRO A 85 8.27 6.65 -2.01
CA PRO A 85 9.31 7.21 -1.14
C PRO A 85 8.69 8.05 -0.02
N LEU A 86 9.17 7.90 1.21
CA LEU A 86 8.75 8.67 2.38
C LEU A 86 9.63 9.91 2.56
N GLY A 87 9.11 10.91 3.25
CA GLY A 87 9.75 12.21 3.47
C GLY A 87 9.49 13.23 2.37
N GLU A 88 8.65 12.89 1.38
CA GLU A 88 8.29 13.76 0.27
C GLU A 88 6.80 13.69 -0.07
N LYS A 89 6.30 14.75 -0.70
CA LYS A 89 4.89 14.83 -1.08
C LYS A 89 4.65 14.00 -2.33
N TRP A 90 3.68 13.08 -2.28
CA TRP A 90 3.23 12.34 -3.45
C TRP A 90 2.29 13.16 -4.31
N GLU A 91 2.44 13.04 -5.62
CA GLU A 91 1.42 13.49 -6.56
C GLU A 91 0.17 12.61 -6.39
N SER A 92 -1.01 13.20 -6.45
CA SER A 92 -2.23 12.38 -6.51
C SER A 92 -2.39 11.84 -7.93
N ALA A 93 -2.90 10.61 -8.05
CA ALA A 93 -3.29 10.05 -9.32
C ALA A 93 -4.34 10.97 -9.98
N ASN A 94 -4.18 11.21 -11.28
CA ASN A 94 -5.11 12.07 -12.01
C ASN A 94 -6.52 11.43 -12.02
N SER A 95 -7.50 12.12 -11.43
CA SER A 95 -8.91 11.72 -11.47
C SER A 95 -9.61 12.05 -12.80
N ASP A 96 -9.05 12.97 -13.59
CA ASP A 96 -9.81 13.79 -14.56
C ASP A 96 -9.63 13.42 -16.05
N SER A 97 -9.18 12.21 -16.40
CA SER A 97 -9.27 11.76 -17.80
C SER A 97 -10.55 10.94 -18.03
N ASP A 98 -11.51 11.56 -18.74
CA ASP A 98 -12.75 10.96 -19.25
C ASP A 98 -12.52 9.75 -20.19
N ASP A 99 -11.27 9.45 -20.56
CA ASP A 99 -10.88 8.31 -21.39
C ASP A 99 -10.64 7.06 -20.54
N LEU A 100 -11.71 6.48 -20.01
CA LEU A 100 -11.67 5.20 -19.27
C LEU A 100 -11.22 4.01 -20.15
N GLU A 101 -11.40 4.10 -21.47
CA GLU A 101 -11.17 2.96 -22.38
C GLU A 101 -9.68 2.75 -22.76
N ASN A 102 -8.79 3.71 -22.48
CA ASN A 102 -7.36 3.65 -22.84
C ASN A 102 -6.40 3.89 -21.66
N ARG A 103 -6.85 3.72 -20.41
CA ARG A 103 -5.95 3.87 -19.25
C ARG A 103 -4.95 2.75 -19.19
N ASP A 104 -3.72 3.05 -19.59
CA ASP A 104 -2.56 2.26 -19.22
C ASP A 104 -2.25 2.46 -17.72
N VAL A 105 -1.68 1.47 -17.05
CA VAL A 105 -1.43 1.49 -15.59
C VAL A 105 -0.57 2.68 -15.18
N ASP A 106 0.36 3.08 -16.05
CA ASP A 106 1.22 4.25 -15.89
C ASP A 106 0.46 5.58 -15.81
N GLN A 107 -0.79 5.64 -16.29
CA GLN A 107 -1.61 6.85 -16.25
C GLN A 107 -2.53 6.93 -15.02
N SER A 108 -2.79 5.80 -14.33
CA SER A 108 -3.71 5.75 -13.19
C SER A 108 -3.01 5.79 -11.83
N VAL A 109 -1.68 5.68 -11.78
CA VAL A 109 -0.89 5.73 -10.55
C VAL A 109 -0.11 7.04 -10.48
N SER A 110 0.14 7.52 -9.26
CA SER A 110 1.02 8.64 -9.00
C SER A 110 2.39 8.42 -9.62
N LYS A 111 2.92 9.46 -10.26
CA LYS A 111 4.30 9.49 -10.75
C LYS A 111 5.35 9.45 -9.63
N SER A 112 4.92 9.60 -8.38
CA SER A 112 5.79 9.47 -7.22
C SER A 112 6.13 8.02 -6.87
N ALA A 113 5.47 7.03 -7.47
CA ALA A 113 5.83 5.62 -7.24
C ALA A 113 7.23 5.32 -7.80
N SER A 114 8.13 4.77 -6.97
CA SER A 114 9.44 4.28 -7.42
C SER A 114 9.32 3.07 -8.34
N TRP A 115 8.30 2.25 -8.10
CA TRP A 115 7.89 1.16 -8.99
C TRP A 115 6.44 0.79 -8.75
N THR A 116 5.82 0.19 -9.76
CA THR A 116 4.49 -0.45 -9.71
C THR A 116 4.58 -1.82 -10.37
N ARG A 117 3.86 -2.81 -9.81
CA ARG A 117 3.73 -4.17 -10.35
C ARG A 117 2.28 -4.61 -10.33
N GLU A 118 1.81 -5.17 -11.44
CA GLU A 118 0.56 -5.92 -11.48
C GLU A 118 0.74 -7.25 -10.74
N LEU A 119 -0.26 -7.62 -9.95
CA LEU A 119 -0.32 -8.87 -9.20
C LEU A 119 -1.40 -9.76 -9.77
N GLN A 120 -1.20 -11.07 -9.63
CA GLN A 120 -2.19 -12.08 -10.04
C GLN A 120 -3.46 -12.03 -9.17
N SER A 121 -3.33 -11.60 -7.91
CA SER A 121 -4.44 -11.47 -6.96
C SER A 121 -4.10 -10.48 -5.85
N GLU A 122 -5.13 -9.95 -5.20
CA GLU A 122 -5.02 -8.96 -4.12
C GLU A 122 -4.27 -9.54 -2.91
N PRO A 123 -3.24 -8.83 -2.39
CA PRO A 123 -2.64 -9.14 -1.10
C PRO A 123 -3.63 -8.92 0.04
N LEU A 124 -3.73 -9.92 0.93
CA LEU A 124 -4.56 -9.90 2.13
C LEU A 124 -3.80 -9.53 3.40
N ALA A 125 -2.49 -9.77 3.39
CA ALA A 125 -1.58 -9.41 4.46
C ALA A 125 -0.20 -9.12 3.89
N MET A 126 0.53 -8.21 4.52
CA MET A 126 1.88 -7.81 4.15
C MET A 126 2.69 -7.48 5.40
N CYS A 127 3.98 -7.85 5.40
CA CYS A 127 4.93 -7.48 6.44
C CYS A 127 6.36 -7.42 5.89
N LEU A 128 7.29 -7.01 6.75
CA LEU A 128 8.73 -7.11 6.48
C LEU A 128 9.32 -8.37 7.09
N ALA A 129 10.31 -8.93 6.40
CA ALA A 129 11.21 -9.96 6.89
C ALA A 129 12.65 -9.54 6.59
N GLY A 130 13.26 -8.82 7.53
CA GLY A 130 14.48 -8.06 7.26
C GLY A 130 14.18 -6.90 6.31
N GLU A 131 14.95 -6.80 5.23
CA GLU A 131 14.76 -5.79 4.17
C GLU A 131 13.78 -6.23 3.07
N ASN A 132 13.26 -7.45 3.16
CA ASN A 132 12.37 -8.02 2.15
C ASN A 132 10.91 -7.86 2.54
N ILE A 133 10.05 -7.75 1.53
CA ILE A 133 8.60 -7.68 1.70
C ILE A 133 8.01 -9.07 1.54
N VAL A 134 7.21 -9.49 2.52
CA VAL A 134 6.46 -10.75 2.49
C VAL A 134 4.97 -10.45 2.43
N PHE A 135 4.25 -11.07 1.50
CA PHE A 135 2.81 -10.87 1.36
C PHE A 135 2.09 -12.14 0.94
N ALA A 136 0.81 -12.23 1.33
CA ALA A 136 -0.06 -13.35 1.03
C ALA A 136 -1.17 -12.91 0.07
N CYS A 137 -1.29 -13.55 -1.09
CA CYS A 137 -2.33 -13.26 -2.08
C CYS A 137 -3.43 -14.33 -2.07
N LEU A 138 -4.69 -13.89 -2.01
CA LEU A 138 -5.86 -14.77 -1.95
C LEU A 138 -5.82 -15.85 -3.04
N GLY A 139 -5.83 -17.12 -2.63
CA GLY A 139 -5.87 -18.26 -3.55
C GLY A 139 -4.57 -18.54 -4.32
N SER A 140 -3.47 -17.82 -4.03
CA SER A 140 -2.20 -18.01 -4.74
C SER A 140 -1.03 -18.42 -3.84
N GLY A 141 -1.04 -18.00 -2.57
CA GLY A 141 -0.02 -18.36 -1.58
C GLY A 141 0.73 -17.15 -1.01
N ILE A 142 1.96 -17.39 -0.57
CA ILE A 142 2.85 -16.43 0.10
C ILE A 142 4.05 -16.15 -0.78
N TYR A 143 4.43 -14.89 -0.87
CA TYR A 143 5.52 -14.39 -1.70
C TYR A 143 6.51 -13.62 -0.85
N MET A 144 7.78 -13.65 -1.24
CA MET A 144 8.81 -12.74 -0.77
C MET A 144 9.43 -12.03 -1.97
N VAL A 145 9.51 -10.71 -1.89
CA VAL A 145 10.19 -9.85 -2.86
C VAL A 145 11.23 -8.97 -2.18
N ASP A 146 12.22 -8.52 -2.93
CA ASP A 146 13.14 -7.46 -2.47
C ASP A 146 12.49 -6.06 -2.58
N GLY A 147 13.20 -5.02 -2.13
CA GLY A 147 12.75 -3.63 -2.20
C GLY A 147 12.52 -3.08 -3.61
N ASN A 148 12.97 -3.79 -4.66
CA ASN A 148 12.78 -3.43 -6.07
C ASN A 148 11.68 -4.28 -6.76
N ALA A 149 10.90 -5.00 -5.97
CA ALA A 149 9.86 -5.93 -6.41
C ALA A 149 10.35 -7.11 -7.25
N THR A 150 11.60 -7.55 -7.04
CA THR A 150 12.12 -8.81 -7.59
C THR A 150 11.67 -9.97 -6.70
N GLU A 151 11.01 -10.98 -7.28
CA GLU A 151 10.65 -12.20 -6.55
C GLU A 151 11.90 -12.95 -6.09
N ILE A 152 12.00 -13.18 -4.78
CA ILE A 152 13.04 -14.01 -4.16
C ILE A 152 12.55 -15.46 -4.08
N TRP A 153 11.32 -15.65 -3.59
CA TRP A 153 10.66 -16.94 -3.57
C TRP A 153 9.15 -16.79 -3.47
N ARG A 154 8.44 -17.88 -3.79
CA ARG A 154 7.02 -18.06 -3.53
C ARG A 154 6.74 -19.45 -2.99
N SER A 155 5.71 -19.56 -2.16
CA SER A 155 5.30 -20.79 -1.50
C SER A 155 3.77 -20.88 -1.46
N PRO A 156 3.15 -22.07 -1.60
CA PRO A 156 1.74 -22.22 -1.27
C PRO A 156 1.47 -21.90 0.20
N TYR A 157 0.20 -21.73 0.56
CA TYR A 157 -0.17 -21.59 1.96
C TYR A 157 0.27 -22.79 2.80
N PRO A 158 0.69 -22.58 4.07
CA PRO A 158 0.97 -23.67 5.00
C PRO A 158 -0.25 -24.58 5.12
N ARG A 159 -0.04 -25.89 5.07
CA ARG A 159 -1.06 -26.90 5.32
C ARG A 159 -0.85 -27.51 6.69
N TRP A 160 -1.84 -27.35 7.56
CA TRP A 160 -1.88 -28.00 8.87
C TRP A 160 -2.73 -29.25 8.76
N ARG A 161 -2.08 -30.39 8.50
CA ARG A 161 -2.78 -31.67 8.27
C ARG A 161 -3.69 -32.04 9.44
N GLU A 162 -3.27 -31.70 10.65
CA GLU A 162 -4.00 -31.93 11.89
C GLU A 162 -5.31 -31.12 11.99
N LEU A 163 -5.45 -30.04 11.21
CA LEU A 163 -6.64 -29.21 11.14
C LEU A 163 -7.51 -29.51 9.91
N GLU A 164 -7.03 -30.30 8.95
CA GLU A 164 -7.80 -30.67 7.76
C GLU A 164 -9.03 -31.50 8.15
N ASP A 165 -8.91 -32.34 9.19
CA ASP A 165 -10.01 -33.16 9.72
C ASP A 165 -11.09 -32.33 10.44
N LEU A 166 -10.77 -31.13 10.94
CA LEU A 166 -11.73 -30.27 11.64
C LEU A 166 -12.72 -29.59 10.69
N VAL A 167 -12.29 -29.32 9.44
CA VAL A 167 -13.12 -28.65 8.43
C VAL A 167 -14.16 -29.62 7.83
N GLY A 168 -13.95 -30.93 7.97
CA GLY A 168 -14.88 -31.96 7.50
C GLY A 168 -16.11 -32.21 8.38
N ILE A 169 -16.32 -31.47 9.46
CA ILE A 169 -17.39 -31.73 10.44
C ILE A 169 -18.74 -31.09 10.06
N ASP A 170 -18.76 -30.15 9.11
CA ASP A 170 -19.99 -29.46 8.66
C ASP A 170 -20.34 -29.72 7.16
N SER A 171 -20.02 -30.90 6.61
CA SER A 171 -20.48 -31.33 5.27
C SER A 171 -21.63 -32.33 5.32
#